data_AF-A0A058ZGY3-F1
#
_entry.id   AF-A0A058ZGY3-F1
#
_cell.length_a   1.000
_cell.length_b   1.000
_cell.length_c   1.000
_cell.angle_alpha   90.00
_cell.angle_beta   90.00
_cell.angle_gamma   90.00
#
_symmetry.space_group_name_H-M   'P 1'
#
loop_
_entity.id
_entity.type
_entity.pdbx_description
1 polymer ?
#
loop_
_entity_poly.entity_id
_entity_poly.type
_entity_poly.pdbx_seq_one_letter_code
_entity_poly.pdbx_strand_id
1 'polypeptide(L)'
;MLTLADTDTPLFLAPSHDVPEIRDWIAFHTGAPIVPAAEAMFALGDWSALQPLDQFAIGTSQYPDRSATLIVEQPLLKNTGAALSGPGIEHQHHLNLPDLQPFQNNAMLFPLGLDFYFTAGTQIAALPRSTQVTPALQESV
;
A
#
# COMPACT_ATOMS: atom_id res chain seq x y z
N MET A 1 -1.06 1.61 -12.41
CA MET A 1 -2.05 2.71 -12.55
C MET A 1 -3.08 2.45 -13.64
N LEU A 2 -2.72 2.21 -14.91
CA LEU A 2 -3.69 2.00 -16.02
C LEU A 2 -4.79 0.94 -15.76
N THR A 3 -4.50 -0.08 -14.95
CA THR A 3 -5.44 -1.15 -14.62
C THR A 3 -6.35 -0.81 -13.43
N LEU A 4 -5.95 0.12 -12.57
CA LEU A 4 -6.60 0.39 -11.28
C LEU A 4 -7.28 1.76 -11.22
N ALA A 5 -6.83 2.71 -12.03
CA ALA A 5 -7.27 4.09 -11.99
C ALA A 5 -8.10 4.43 -13.22
N ASP A 6 -9.16 5.18 -12.98
CA ASP A 6 -10.16 5.72 -13.90
C ASP A 6 -10.77 6.99 -13.28
N THR A 7 -11.79 7.57 -13.91
CA THR A 7 -12.44 8.79 -13.42
C THR A 7 -13.16 8.65 -12.07
N ASP A 8 -13.46 7.42 -11.64
CA ASP A 8 -14.24 7.12 -10.43
C ASP A 8 -13.35 6.67 -9.26
N THR A 9 -12.02 6.69 -9.44
CA THR A 9 -11.03 6.23 -8.46
C THR A 9 -10.07 7.35 -8.07
N PRO A 10 -10.43 8.20 -7.09
CA PRO A 10 -9.61 9.31 -6.63
C PRO A 10 -8.21 8.86 -6.18
N LEU A 11 -7.20 9.59 -6.64
CA LEU A 11 -5.79 9.29 -6.43
C LEU A 11 -5.12 10.39 -5.61
N PHE A 12 -4.41 10.00 -4.57
CA PHE A 12 -3.43 10.85 -3.91
C PHE A 12 -2.04 10.61 -4.50
N LEU A 13 -1.35 11.69 -4.88
CA LEU A 13 0.09 11.64 -5.20
C LEU A 13 0.86 12.17 -4.00
N ALA A 14 1.73 11.34 -3.43
CA ALA A 14 2.63 11.78 -2.38
C ALA A 14 3.64 12.80 -2.92
N PRO A 15 4.25 13.66 -2.08
CA PRO A 15 5.23 14.65 -2.54
C PRO A 15 6.39 14.10 -3.37
N SER A 16 6.77 12.83 -3.21
CA SER A 16 7.79 12.17 -4.04
C SER A 16 7.37 11.96 -5.49
N HIS A 17 6.06 11.95 -5.77
CA HIS A 17 5.46 11.64 -7.07
C HIS A 17 4.52 12.75 -7.57
N ASP A 18 4.32 13.81 -6.78
CA ASP A 18 3.44 14.90 -7.12
C ASP A 18 4.14 15.95 -8.01
N VAL A 19 4.51 15.51 -9.21
CA VAL A 19 5.18 16.33 -10.24
C VAL A 19 4.30 16.48 -11.48
N PRO A 20 4.44 17.59 -12.25
CA PRO A 20 3.60 17.86 -13.41
C PRO A 20 3.53 16.70 -14.41
N GLU A 21 4.66 16.04 -14.67
CA GLU A 21 4.76 14.94 -15.62
C GLU A 21 3.88 13.74 -15.22
N ILE A 22 3.84 13.41 -13.92
CA ILE A 22 3.02 12.32 -13.40
C ILE A 22 1.55 12.73 -13.41
N ARG A 23 1.23 13.96 -13.01
CA ARG A 23 -0.14 14.50 -13.04
C ARG A 23 -0.73 14.48 -14.45
N ASP A 24 0.01 14.99 -15.42
CA ASP A 24 -0.41 15.06 -16.82
C ASP A 24 -0.59 13.65 -17.39
N TRP A 25 0.31 12.73 -17.05
CA TRP A 25 0.19 11.33 -17.48
C TRP A 25 -1.08 10.67 -16.92
N ILE A 26 -1.38 10.85 -15.63
CA ILE A 26 -2.59 10.31 -14.98
C ILE A 26 -3.84 10.92 -15.62
N ALA A 27 -3.90 12.25 -15.76
CA ALA A 27 -5.03 12.94 -16.34
C ALA A 27 -5.30 12.47 -17.78
N PHE A 28 -4.26 12.31 -18.59
CA PHE A 28 -4.40 11.91 -19.99
C PHE A 28 -4.82 10.44 -20.15
N HIS A 29 -4.24 9.52 -19.37
CA HIS A 29 -4.44 8.09 -19.60
C HIS A 29 -5.57 7.47 -18.78
N THR A 30 -5.86 8.00 -17.59
CA THR A 30 -6.86 7.41 -16.68
C THR A 30 -7.99 8.39 -16.36
N GLY A 31 -7.72 9.69 -16.39
CA GLY A 31 -8.67 10.71 -15.97
C GLY A 31 -8.96 10.70 -14.46
N ALA A 32 -8.14 10.00 -13.66
CA ALA A 32 -8.35 9.88 -12.22
C ALA A 32 -8.16 11.25 -11.54
N PRO A 33 -9.12 11.68 -10.69
CA PRO A 33 -9.00 12.95 -10.00
C PRO A 33 -7.90 12.89 -8.95
N ILE A 34 -7.01 13.87 -8.94
CA ILE A 34 -6.00 14.03 -7.90
C ILE A 34 -6.63 14.73 -6.70
N VAL A 35 -6.63 14.07 -5.53
CA VAL A 35 -7.33 14.52 -4.32
C VAL A 35 -6.42 14.49 -3.09
N PRO A 36 -6.80 15.16 -1.98
CA PRO A 36 -6.14 14.98 -0.69
C PRO A 36 -6.23 13.53 -0.18
N ALA A 37 -5.27 13.13 0.66
CA ALA A 37 -5.14 11.75 1.13
C ALA A 37 -6.41 11.19 1.82
N ALA A 38 -7.16 12.02 2.53
CA ALA A 38 -8.38 11.63 3.23
C ALA A 38 -9.53 11.21 2.29
N GLU A 39 -9.48 11.62 1.02
CA GLU A 39 -10.50 11.35 0.00
C GLU A 39 -10.04 10.29 -1.02
N ALA A 40 -8.80 9.82 -0.89
CA ALA A 40 -8.17 8.97 -1.88
C ALA A 40 -8.59 7.50 -1.75
N MET A 41 -8.91 6.87 -2.89
CA MET A 41 -9.05 5.41 -2.99
C MET A 41 -7.69 4.74 -3.23
N PHE A 42 -6.83 5.40 -4.00
CA PHE A 42 -5.46 4.97 -4.22
C PHE A 42 -4.49 6.07 -3.81
N ALA A 43 -3.32 5.68 -3.31
CA ALA A 43 -2.23 6.60 -3.03
C ALA A 43 -0.94 6.09 -3.68
N LEU A 44 -0.18 6.95 -4.33
CA LEU A 44 1.09 6.59 -4.98
C LEU A 44 2.23 7.39 -4.37
N GLY A 45 3.28 6.69 -3.93
CA GLY A 45 4.49 7.35 -3.44
C GLY A 45 5.50 6.42 -2.80
N ASP A 46 6.70 6.94 -2.56
CA ASP A 46 7.66 6.30 -1.65
C ASP A 46 7.13 6.22 -0.22
N TRP A 47 7.61 5.23 0.54
CA TRP A 47 7.15 4.96 1.91
C TRP A 47 7.18 6.18 2.83
N SER A 48 8.26 6.97 2.79
CA SER A 48 8.44 8.14 3.65
C SER A 48 7.47 9.28 3.31
N ALA A 49 7.13 9.43 2.03
CA ALA A 49 6.25 10.49 1.55
C ALA A 49 4.75 10.19 1.79
N LEU A 50 4.41 8.91 2.02
CA LEU A 50 3.06 8.48 2.36
C LEU A 50 2.74 8.59 3.85
N GLN A 51 3.71 8.94 4.70
CA GLN A 51 3.45 9.12 6.14
C GLN A 51 2.80 10.50 6.44
N PRO A 52 2.01 10.60 7.52
CA PRO A 52 1.54 9.51 8.38
C PRO A 52 0.41 8.70 7.71
N LEU A 53 0.22 7.42 8.09
CA LEU A 53 -0.81 6.57 7.45
C LEU A 53 -2.24 6.87 7.90
N ASP A 54 -2.43 7.53 9.04
CA ASP A 54 -3.74 7.85 9.61
C ASP A 54 -4.50 8.95 8.83
N GLN A 55 -3.85 9.57 7.85
CA GLN A 55 -4.49 10.48 6.90
C GLN A 55 -5.36 9.78 5.86
N PHE A 56 -5.23 8.45 5.69
CA PHE A 56 -5.96 7.68 4.69
C PHE A 56 -7.18 6.98 5.29
N ALA A 57 -8.22 6.82 4.48
CA ALA A 57 -9.42 6.09 4.89
C ALA A 57 -9.10 4.60 5.13
N ILE A 58 -9.44 4.08 6.31
CA ILE A 58 -9.29 2.64 6.65
C ILE A 58 -10.59 1.83 6.41
N GLY A 59 -11.58 2.45 5.77
CA GLY A 59 -12.95 1.93 5.69
C GLY A 59 -13.75 2.17 6.96
N THR A 60 -14.99 1.69 6.96
CA THR A 60 -15.90 1.75 8.12
C THR A 60 -16.46 0.36 8.38
N SER A 61 -17.03 0.11 9.57
CA SER A 61 -17.60 -1.22 9.87
C SER A 61 -18.71 -1.64 8.91
N GLN A 62 -19.44 -0.68 8.31
CA GLN A 62 -20.47 -0.95 7.31
C GLN A 62 -19.90 -1.12 5.90
N TYR A 63 -18.78 -0.45 5.60
CA TYR A 63 -18.12 -0.43 4.30
C TYR A 63 -16.60 -0.57 4.48
N PRO A 64 -16.10 -1.76 4.88
CA PRO A 64 -14.67 -1.98 5.10
C PRO A 64 -13.89 -1.89 3.78
N ASP A 65 -14.54 -2.21 2.66
CA ASP A 65 -14.02 -2.11 1.30
C ASP A 65 -13.70 -0.67 0.86
N ARG A 66 -14.29 0.34 1.51
CA ARG A 66 -14.01 1.77 1.26
C ARG A 66 -12.76 2.28 1.99
N SER A 67 -11.72 1.47 2.03
CA SER A 67 -10.41 1.92 2.49
C SER A 67 -9.55 2.36 1.30
N ALA A 68 -8.50 3.12 1.59
CA ALA A 68 -7.47 3.41 0.61
C ALA A 68 -6.55 2.19 0.40
N THR A 69 -6.03 2.09 -0.82
CA THR A 69 -4.94 1.19 -1.19
C THR A 69 -3.68 1.99 -1.50
N LEU A 70 -2.58 1.70 -0.80
CA LEU A 70 -1.32 2.42 -0.96
C LEU A 70 -0.39 1.66 -1.91
N ILE A 71 0.02 2.32 -2.98
CA ILE A 71 1.01 1.85 -3.95
C ILE A 71 2.34 2.49 -3.58
N VAL A 72 3.17 1.69 -2.92
CA VAL A 72 4.45 2.10 -2.35
C VAL A 72 5.57 1.75 -3.32
N GLU A 73 6.19 2.76 -3.94
CA GLU A 73 7.42 2.54 -4.71
C GLU A 73 8.61 2.35 -3.77
N GLN A 74 9.45 1.37 -4.07
CA GLN A 74 10.68 1.12 -3.35
C GLN A 74 11.80 0.65 -4.29
N PRO A 75 13.08 0.83 -3.92
CA PRO A 75 14.19 0.54 -4.83
C PRO A 75 14.30 -0.92 -5.27
N LEU A 76 13.82 -1.87 -4.45
CA LEU A 76 13.90 -3.30 -4.72
C LEU A 76 12.85 -4.08 -3.91
N LEU A 77 12.44 -5.23 -4.44
CA LEU A 77 11.67 -6.24 -3.71
C LEU A 77 12.51 -7.52 -3.56
N LYS A 78 12.49 -8.10 -2.38
CA LYS A 78 13.17 -9.34 -2.01
C LYS A 78 12.28 -10.17 -1.10
N ASN A 79 12.32 -11.48 -1.30
CA ASN A 79 11.65 -12.45 -0.43
C ASN A 79 12.44 -12.70 0.87
N THR A 80 12.75 -11.63 1.60
CA THR A 80 13.58 -11.63 2.81
C THR A 80 13.06 -10.58 3.79
N GLY A 81 13.24 -10.74 5.09
CA GLY A 81 12.80 -9.77 6.08
C GLY A 81 11.55 -10.24 6.80
N ALA A 82 10.51 -9.40 6.86
CA ALA A 82 9.30 -9.69 7.61
C ALA A 82 8.68 -11.03 7.20
N ALA A 83 8.27 -11.82 8.18
CA ALA A 83 7.52 -13.05 7.98
C ALA A 83 6.03 -12.73 7.85
N LEU A 84 5.42 -13.26 6.78
CA LEU A 84 4.03 -13.00 6.40
C LEU A 84 3.21 -14.28 6.47
N SER A 85 2.05 -14.21 7.10
CA SER A 85 1.07 -15.31 7.16
C SER A 85 -0.37 -14.79 7.12
N GLY A 86 -1.34 -15.68 6.90
CA GLY A 86 -2.76 -15.33 6.83
C GLY A 86 -3.45 -15.89 5.58
N PRO A 87 -4.67 -15.42 5.26
CA PRO A 87 -5.44 -15.92 4.12
C PRO A 87 -4.65 -15.82 2.80
N GLY A 88 -4.60 -16.92 2.05
CA GLY A 88 -3.84 -17.01 0.79
C GLY A 88 -2.36 -17.40 0.94
N ILE A 89 -1.85 -17.59 2.17
CA ILE A 89 -0.50 -18.06 2.45
C ILE A 89 -0.58 -19.43 3.15
N GLU A 90 -0.10 -20.50 2.50
CA GLU A 90 -0.20 -21.87 3.05
C GLU A 90 0.73 -22.09 4.25
N HIS A 91 1.95 -21.53 4.21
CA HIS A 91 2.94 -21.67 5.26
C HIS A 91 3.41 -20.30 5.77
N GLN A 92 4.40 -19.72 5.09
CA GLN A 92 4.95 -18.41 5.41
C GLN A 92 5.64 -17.85 4.17
N HIS A 93 5.45 -16.56 3.90
CA HIS A 93 6.22 -15.82 2.91
C HIS A 93 7.09 -14.77 3.61
N HIS A 94 8.07 -14.23 2.88
CA HIS A 94 8.90 -13.15 3.40
C HIS A 94 8.88 -11.97 2.44
N LEU A 95 8.94 -10.76 2.98
CA LEU A 95 9.04 -9.53 2.19
C LEU A 95 9.86 -8.47 2.94
N ASN A 96 10.67 -7.71 2.20
CA ASN A 96 11.51 -6.64 2.74
C ASN A 96 10.68 -5.37 3.02
N LEU A 97 9.72 -5.46 3.93
CA LEU A 97 8.87 -4.33 4.31
C LEU A 97 9.73 -3.15 4.83
N PRO A 98 9.35 -1.90 4.54
CA PRO A 98 10.10 -0.72 4.97
C PRO A 98 9.99 -0.44 6.48
N ASP A 99 8.99 -1.03 7.13
CA ASP A 99 8.75 -1.01 8.58
C ASP A 99 7.98 -2.30 8.95
N LEU A 100 7.85 -2.63 10.22
CA LEU A 100 7.00 -3.71 10.74
C LEU A 100 5.79 -3.16 11.49
N GLN A 101 6.00 -2.15 12.34
CA GLN A 101 5.01 -1.72 13.32
C GLN A 101 3.71 -1.21 12.67
N PRO A 102 3.75 -0.39 11.59
CA PRO A 102 2.52 0.09 10.94
C PRO A 102 1.69 -1.05 10.35
N PHE A 103 2.34 -2.08 9.78
CA PHE A 103 1.63 -3.21 9.19
C PHE A 103 1.08 -4.17 10.25
N GLN A 104 1.80 -4.34 11.36
CA GLN A 104 1.29 -5.05 12.53
C GLN A 104 0.06 -4.36 13.12
N ASN A 105 0.13 -3.03 13.27
CA ASN A 105 -1.00 -2.24 13.73
C ASN A 105 -2.18 -2.33 12.76
N ASN A 106 -1.92 -2.28 11.46
CA ASN A 106 -2.95 -2.41 10.42
C ASN A 106 -3.66 -3.78 10.47
N ALA A 107 -2.91 -4.87 10.67
CA ALA A 107 -3.47 -6.21 10.79
C ALA A 107 -4.41 -6.38 12.01
N MET A 108 -4.16 -5.64 13.09
CA MET A 108 -5.02 -5.63 14.27
C MET A 108 -6.37 -4.92 14.04
N LEU A 109 -6.51 -4.12 12.98
CA LEU A 109 -7.73 -3.38 12.67
C LEU A 109 -8.75 -4.18 11.86
N PHE A 110 -8.39 -5.38 11.38
CA PHE A 110 -9.23 -6.20 10.51
C PHE A 110 -10.67 -6.34 11.07
N PRO A 111 -11.73 -6.09 10.28
CA PRO A 111 -11.75 -5.95 8.81
C PRO A 111 -11.41 -4.54 8.27
N LEU A 112 -11.13 -3.56 9.13
CA LEU A 112 -10.66 -2.24 8.71
C LEU A 112 -9.15 -2.26 8.45
N GLY A 113 -8.66 -1.23 7.80
CA GLY A 113 -7.24 -1.05 7.52
C GLY A 113 -6.97 -0.68 6.06
N LEU A 114 -5.71 -0.46 5.76
CA LEU A 114 -5.19 -0.15 4.43
C LEU A 114 -4.70 -1.44 3.77
N ASP A 115 -4.85 -1.52 2.44
CA ASP A 115 -4.15 -2.52 1.64
C ASP A 115 -2.92 -1.90 0.98
N PHE A 116 -1.89 -2.70 0.72
CA PHE A 116 -0.63 -2.20 0.16
C PHE A 116 -0.21 -3.01 -1.07
N TYR A 117 0.23 -2.28 -2.10
CA TYR A 117 1.04 -2.82 -3.17
C TYR A 117 2.43 -2.20 -3.09
N PHE A 118 3.45 -3.03 -2.99
CA PHE A 118 4.84 -2.61 -3.09
C PHE A 118 5.33 -2.85 -4.51
N THR A 119 6.03 -1.87 -5.08
CA THR A 119 6.52 -1.92 -6.45
C THR A 119 8.02 -1.61 -6.52
N ALA A 120 8.72 -2.28 -7.42
CA ALA A 120 10.12 -1.98 -7.75
C ALA A 120 10.38 -2.34 -9.23
N GLY A 121 10.42 -1.33 -10.09
CA GLY A 121 10.45 -1.54 -11.54
C GLY A 121 9.24 -2.34 -12.01
N THR A 122 9.47 -3.54 -12.58
CA THR A 122 8.40 -4.43 -13.06
C THR A 122 7.92 -5.44 -12.00
N GLN A 123 8.46 -5.39 -10.78
CA GLN A 123 8.09 -6.31 -9.71
C GLN A 123 6.98 -5.70 -8.84
N ILE A 124 6.08 -6.55 -8.36
CA ILE A 124 5.00 -6.18 -7.45
C ILE A 124 4.83 -7.23 -6.35
N ALA A 125 4.56 -6.77 -5.14
CA ALA A 125 4.14 -7.61 -4.01
C ALA A 125 2.94 -6.96 -3.32
N ALA A 126 1.93 -7.76 -2.96
CA ALA A 126 0.74 -7.27 -2.25
C ALA A 126 0.82 -7.65 -0.77
N LEU A 127 0.38 -6.74 0.09
CA LEU A 127 0.18 -6.97 1.53
C LEU A 127 -1.23 -6.52 1.89
N PRO A 128 -2.22 -7.43 1.80
CA PRO A 128 -3.57 -7.16 2.26
C PRO A 128 -3.63 -6.82 3.75
N ARG A 129 -4.64 -6.07 4.16
CA ARG A 129 -4.82 -5.64 5.56
C ARG A 129 -4.98 -6.78 6.57
N SER A 130 -5.31 -7.99 6.12
CA SER A 130 -5.44 -9.18 6.96
C SER A 130 -4.14 -9.94 7.17
N THR A 131 -3.07 -9.58 6.43
CA THR A 131 -1.79 -10.28 6.52
C THR A 131 -1.14 -10.00 7.87
N GLN A 132 -0.82 -11.09 8.58
CA GLN A 132 -0.08 -11.02 9.83
C GLN A 132 1.41 -10.83 9.52
N VAL A 133 2.03 -9.87 10.21
CA VAL A 133 3.42 -9.47 10.00
C VAL A 133 4.21 -9.72 11.27
N THR A 134 5.24 -10.55 11.19
CA THR A 134 6.17 -10.80 12.31
C THR A 134 7.62 -10.53 11.88
N PRO A 135 8.52 -10.24 12.83
CA PRO A 135 9.96 -10.16 12.53
C PRO A 135 10.46 -11.47 11.91
N ALA A 136 11.48 -11.38 11.05
CA ALA A 136 12.19 -12.56 10.56
C ALA A 136 12.68 -13.40 11.76
N LEU A 137 12.49 -14.72 11.72
CA LEU A 137 13.12 -15.59 12.69
C LEU A 137 14.64 -15.46 12.52
N GLN A 138 15.33 -14.97 13.55
CA GLN A 138 16.79 -15.11 13.63
C GLN A 138 17.06 -16.59 13.88
N GLU A 139 17.64 -17.30 12.92
CA GLU A 139 18.24 -18.59 13.22
C GLU A 139 19.39 -18.34 14.19
N SER A 140 19.19 -18.75 15.44
CA SER A 140 20.24 -18.81 16.45
C SER A 140 21.34 -19.74 15.93
N VAL A 141 22.53 -19.18 15.68
CA VAL A 141 23.76 -19.96 15.50
C VAL A 141 24.26 -20.43 16.86
#